data_AF-A0A1Q5EQ79-F1
#
_entry.id   AF-A0A1Q5EQ79-F1
#
_cell.length_a   1.000
_cell.length_b   1.000
_cell.length_c   1.000
_cell.angle_alpha   90.00
_cell.angle_beta   90.00
_cell.angle_gamma   90.00
#
_symmetry.space_group_name_H-M   'P 1'
#
loop_
_entity.id
_entity.type
_entity.pdbx_description
1 polymer ?
#
loop_
_entity_poly.entity_id
_entity_poly.type
_entity_poly.pdbx_seq_one_letter_code
_entity_poly.pdbx_strand_id
1 'polypeptide(L)'
;MESGGAGRPVVYLFGSAAGAVFGLPDAVQEARARGWEAAVGLTPAARGWLEAQVPQLEELTGYPVKSAYRWPGRPDVLPPPDAVLFAPVTFNSFNSLALGLTTSWVVGYAAEALGKGIPVLVMPCVNAALAAHPQFARSVATLHEAGAHVLLGEEGTGDGSRPFPWEAGLRAVERVLGR
;
A
#
# COMPACT_ATOMS: atom_id res chain seq x y z
N MET A 1 -25.26 24.01 -14.08
CA MET A 1 -24.95 22.62 -13.67
C MET A 1 -23.49 22.40 -14.03
N GLU A 2 -22.61 22.92 -13.18
CA GLU A 2 -21.16 22.92 -13.40
C GLU A 2 -20.64 21.52 -13.10
N SER A 3 -20.17 20.83 -14.13
CA SER A 3 -19.34 19.65 -14.01
C SER A 3 -17.97 20.09 -13.45
N GLY A 4 -17.89 20.22 -12.13
CA GLY A 4 -16.63 20.48 -11.44
C GLY A 4 -15.68 19.31 -11.68
N GLY A 5 -14.59 19.54 -12.39
CA GLY A 5 -13.54 18.54 -12.58
C GLY A 5 -13.04 18.10 -11.21
N ALA A 6 -13.28 16.84 -10.84
CA ALA A 6 -12.77 16.28 -9.60
C ALA A 6 -11.24 16.41 -9.59
N GLY A 7 -10.67 16.76 -8.44
CA GLY A 7 -9.23 16.90 -8.24
C GLY A 7 -8.45 15.64 -8.63
N ARG A 8 -7.12 15.71 -8.59
CA ARG A 8 -6.27 14.54 -8.85
C ARG A 8 -6.61 13.44 -7.82
N PRO A 9 -6.79 12.17 -8.23
CA PRO A 9 -7.04 11.10 -7.28
C PRO A 9 -5.90 10.96 -6.29
N VAL A 10 -6.21 10.77 -5.02
CA VAL A 10 -5.24 10.54 -3.95
C VAL A 10 -5.05 9.05 -3.76
N VAL A 11 -3.84 8.56 -3.97
CA VAL A 11 -3.46 7.16 -3.79
C VAL A 11 -2.47 7.03 -2.66
N TYR A 12 -2.80 6.21 -1.68
CA TYR A 12 -1.87 5.86 -0.61
C TYR A 12 -1.01 4.68 -1.06
N LEU A 13 0.31 4.90 -1.14
CA LEU A 13 1.30 3.87 -1.47
C LEU A 13 1.96 3.39 -0.18
N PHE A 14 1.54 2.22 0.29
CA PHE A 14 2.00 1.62 1.53
C PHE A 14 3.03 0.52 1.28
N GLY A 15 4.11 0.47 2.05
CA GLY A 15 5.16 -0.55 1.92
C GLY A 15 5.53 -1.20 3.26
N SER A 16 5.84 -2.49 3.21
CA SER A 16 6.42 -3.23 4.34
C SER A 16 7.81 -3.78 4.01
N ALA A 17 8.52 -4.30 5.01
CA ALA A 17 9.94 -4.62 4.93
C ALA A 17 10.23 -5.90 4.13
N ALA A 18 10.03 -5.83 2.82
CA ALA A 18 10.50 -6.78 1.83
C ALA A 18 11.45 -6.05 0.86
N GLY A 19 12.42 -6.75 0.26
CA GLY A 19 13.40 -6.12 -0.64
C GLY A 19 12.77 -5.32 -1.79
N ALA A 20 11.58 -5.71 -2.26
CA ALA A 20 10.80 -4.98 -3.26
C ALA A 20 10.43 -3.54 -2.87
N VAL A 21 10.48 -3.19 -1.58
CA VAL A 21 10.13 -1.85 -1.08
C VAL A 21 11.11 -0.78 -1.57
N PHE A 22 12.32 -1.16 -1.97
CA PHE A 22 13.27 -0.23 -2.58
C PHE A 22 12.82 0.31 -3.94
N GLY A 23 11.84 -0.32 -4.60
CA GLY A 23 11.20 0.20 -5.82
C GLY A 23 10.06 1.19 -5.58
N LEU A 24 9.70 1.47 -4.32
CA LEU A 24 8.62 2.40 -3.97
C LEU A 24 8.83 3.82 -4.53
N PRO A 25 10.05 4.42 -4.51
CA PRO A 25 10.26 5.75 -5.10
C PRO A 25 9.89 5.81 -6.58
N ASP A 26 10.21 4.77 -7.36
CA ASP A 26 9.85 4.69 -8.77
C ASP A 26 8.34 4.55 -8.93
N ALA A 27 7.69 3.76 -8.08
CA ALA A 27 6.23 3.63 -8.07
C ALA A 27 5.52 4.96 -7.74
N VAL A 28 6.10 5.80 -6.87
CA VAL A 28 5.60 7.15 -6.59
C VAL A 28 5.72 8.04 -7.82
N GLN A 29 6.83 7.99 -8.55
CA GLN A 29 6.98 8.74 -9.80
C GLN A 29 5.96 8.32 -10.84
N GLU A 30 5.75 7.01 -11.01
CA GLU A 30 4.78 6.46 -11.96
C GLU A 30 3.34 6.84 -11.58
N ALA A 31 2.96 6.77 -10.30
CA ALA A 31 1.67 7.26 -9.82
C ALA A 31 1.46 8.75 -10.17
N ARG A 32 2.50 9.58 -10.03
CA ARG A 32 2.44 11.00 -10.40
C ARG A 32 2.32 11.20 -11.91
N ALA A 33 3.00 10.38 -12.71
CA ALA A 33 2.91 10.38 -14.18
C ALA A 33 1.49 10.03 -14.66
N ARG A 34 0.78 9.17 -13.92
CA ARG A 34 -0.64 8.84 -14.12
C ARG A 34 -1.62 9.93 -13.65
N GLY A 35 -1.10 11.05 -13.15
CA GLY A 35 -1.89 12.19 -12.70
C GLY A 35 -2.46 12.03 -11.28
N TRP A 36 -1.97 11.10 -10.46
CA TRP A 36 -2.41 10.92 -9.08
C TRP A 36 -1.60 11.80 -8.12
N GLU A 37 -2.19 12.15 -6.99
CA GLU A 37 -1.48 12.59 -5.79
C GLU A 37 -1.12 11.34 -4.98
N ALA A 38 0.14 11.22 -4.56
CA ALA A 38 0.61 10.05 -3.84
C ALA A 38 0.97 10.42 -2.40
N ALA A 39 0.45 9.68 -1.42
CA ALA A 39 0.92 9.75 -0.04
C ALA A 39 1.56 8.43 0.37
N VAL A 40 2.69 8.50 1.08
CA VAL A 40 3.50 7.32 1.37
C VAL A 40 3.37 6.88 2.82
N GLY A 41 3.12 5.59 2.99
CA GLY A 41 3.13 4.92 4.28
C GLY A 41 4.15 3.78 4.31
N LEU A 42 4.86 3.62 5.42
CA LEU A 42 5.82 2.53 5.60
C LEU A 42 5.63 1.84 6.95
N THR A 43 5.82 0.52 7.01
CA THR A 43 6.06 -0.11 8.32
C THR A 43 7.34 0.45 8.94
N PRO A 44 7.50 0.46 10.27
CA PRO A 44 8.70 1.01 10.92
C PRO A 44 10.01 0.43 10.37
N ALA A 45 10.06 -0.88 10.14
CA ALA A 45 11.23 -1.53 9.54
C ALA A 45 11.50 -1.04 8.09
N ALA A 46 10.47 -0.94 7.25
CA ALA A 46 10.62 -0.42 5.89
C ALA A 46 11.05 1.06 5.87
N ARG A 47 10.54 1.87 6.81
CA ARG A 47 10.96 3.26 6.98
C ARG A 47 12.44 3.39 7.37
N GLY A 48 12.96 2.45 8.16
CA GLY A 48 14.38 2.38 8.48
C GLY A 48 15.23 1.99 7.26
N TRP A 49 14.76 1.04 6.44
CA TRP A 49 15.47 0.64 5.22
C TRP A 49 15.54 1.75 4.17
N LEU A 50 14.47 2.56 4.08
CA LEU A 50 14.35 3.68 3.15
C LEU A 50 14.78 5.03 3.76
N GLU A 51 15.55 5.02 4.85
CA GLU A 51 15.87 6.25 5.60
C GLU A 51 16.50 7.35 4.72
N ALA A 52 17.44 6.96 3.85
CA ALA A 52 18.11 7.88 2.93
C ALA A 52 17.19 8.44 1.84
N GLN A 53 16.13 7.71 1.46
CA GLN A 53 15.20 8.11 0.40
C GLN A 53 14.02 8.94 0.92
N VAL A 54 13.78 8.97 2.23
CA VAL A 54 12.60 9.64 2.78
C VAL A 54 12.55 11.14 2.49
N PRO A 55 13.62 11.94 2.66
CA PRO A 55 13.55 13.37 2.34
C PRO A 55 13.12 13.62 0.88
N GLN A 56 13.62 12.81 -0.05
CA GLN A 56 13.25 12.89 -1.46
C GLN A 56 11.79 12.50 -1.69
N LEU A 57 11.29 11.45 -1.02
CA LEU A 57 9.88 11.05 -1.10
C LEU A 57 8.95 12.14 -0.55
N GLU A 58 9.33 12.79 0.54
CA GLU A 58 8.55 13.88 1.14
C GLU A 58 8.50 15.11 0.23
N GLU A 59 9.64 15.49 -0.36
CA GLU A 59 9.70 16.56 -1.35
C GLU A 59 8.87 16.24 -2.60
N LEU A 60 8.98 14.99 -3.10
CA LEU A 60 8.29 14.55 -4.30
C LEU A 60 6.77 14.51 -4.15
N THR A 61 6.29 14.12 -2.97
CA THR A 61 4.87 13.96 -2.67
C THR A 61 4.25 15.22 -2.09
N GLY A 62 5.05 16.11 -1.48
CA GLY A 62 4.56 17.23 -0.69
C GLY A 62 3.96 16.82 0.67
N TYR A 63 4.12 15.54 1.06
CA TYR A 63 3.55 14.96 2.27
C TYR A 63 4.61 14.22 3.08
N PRO A 64 4.51 14.16 4.41
CA PRO A 64 5.43 13.36 5.21
C PRO A 64 5.25 11.86 4.93
N VAL A 65 6.36 11.12 4.94
CA VAL A 65 6.33 9.66 4.88
C VAL A 65 5.92 9.13 6.25
N LYS A 66 4.70 8.59 6.36
CA LYS A 66 4.16 8.14 7.65
C LYS A 66 4.60 6.71 7.98
N SER A 67 5.05 6.51 9.21
CA SER A 67 5.35 5.18 9.76
C SER A 67 4.74 4.92 11.15
N ALA A 68 4.25 5.97 11.81
CA ALA A 68 3.68 5.92 13.14
C ALA A 68 2.39 6.75 13.23
N TYR A 69 1.57 6.43 14.23
CA TYR A 69 0.41 7.23 14.57
C TYR A 69 0.85 8.62 15.03
N ARG A 70 0.06 9.64 14.67
CA ARG A 70 0.26 11.00 15.15
C ARG A 70 0.02 11.06 16.67
N TRP A 71 0.72 11.97 17.33
CA TRP A 71 0.41 12.31 18.71
C TRP A 71 -0.99 12.95 18.80
N PRO A 72 -1.77 12.67 19.87
CA PRO A 72 -3.02 13.35 20.12
C PRO A 72 -2.86 14.88 20.09
N GLY A 73 -3.79 15.58 19.43
CA GLY A 73 -3.76 17.04 19.29
C GLY A 73 -2.93 17.58 18.13
N ARG A 74 -2.18 16.74 17.38
CA ARG A 74 -1.55 17.15 16.11
C ARG A 74 -2.53 16.94 14.94
N PRO A 75 -2.60 17.87 13.97
CA PRO A 75 -3.47 17.72 12.80
C PRO A 75 -3.02 16.51 11.95
N ASP A 76 -3.97 15.88 11.26
CA ASP A 76 -3.60 15.01 10.14
C ASP A 76 -3.25 15.87 8.94
N VAL A 77 -2.20 15.47 8.24
CA VAL A 77 -1.59 16.25 7.15
C VAL A 77 -1.70 15.56 5.80
N LEU A 78 -2.19 14.32 5.78
CA LEU A 78 -2.48 13.62 4.53
C LEU A 78 -3.93 13.86 4.10
N PRO A 79 -4.18 14.10 2.80
CA PRO A 79 -5.53 14.16 2.25
C PRO A 79 -6.22 12.78 2.32
N PRO A 80 -7.55 12.70 2.38
CA PRO A 80 -8.26 11.42 2.32
C PRO A 80 -7.94 10.69 1.01
N PRO A 81 -7.64 9.37 1.03
CA PRO A 81 -7.35 8.61 -0.18
C PRO A 81 -8.62 8.18 -0.90
N ASP A 82 -8.52 8.14 -2.23
CA ASP A 82 -9.47 7.47 -3.12
C ASP A 82 -9.14 5.97 -3.24
N ALA A 83 -7.89 5.57 -3.02
CA ALA A 83 -7.47 4.17 -2.98
C ALA A 83 -6.20 3.96 -2.14
N VAL A 84 -6.01 2.74 -1.64
CA VAL A 84 -4.79 2.30 -0.95
C VAL A 84 -4.17 1.14 -1.73
N LEU A 85 -2.91 1.27 -2.13
CA LEU A 85 -2.08 0.16 -2.59
C LEU A 85 -1.06 -0.18 -1.50
N PHE A 86 -1.25 -1.32 -0.84
CA PHE A 86 -0.27 -1.88 0.06
C PHE A 86 0.61 -2.87 -0.72
N ALA A 87 1.80 -2.43 -1.08
CA ALA A 87 2.78 -3.17 -1.86
C ALA A 87 4.22 -2.70 -1.53
N PRO A 88 5.18 -3.60 -1.30
CA PRO A 88 4.98 -5.01 -0.98
C PRO A 88 4.37 -5.21 0.42
N VAL A 89 3.61 -6.28 0.59
CA VAL A 89 3.12 -6.76 1.90
C VAL A 89 3.86 -8.03 2.32
N THR A 90 4.66 -7.94 3.38
CA THR A 90 5.31 -9.11 4.00
C THR A 90 4.27 -10.03 4.63
N PHE A 91 4.64 -11.30 4.83
CA PHE A 91 3.76 -12.29 5.47
C PHE A 91 3.22 -11.83 6.83
N ASN A 92 4.04 -11.17 7.65
CA ASN A 92 3.62 -10.62 8.93
C ASN A 92 2.54 -9.54 8.78
N SER A 93 2.75 -8.54 7.91
CA SER A 93 1.77 -7.48 7.69
C SER A 93 0.48 -8.00 7.04
N PHE A 94 0.61 -8.98 6.13
CA PHE A 94 -0.52 -9.61 5.43
C PHE A 94 -1.43 -10.35 6.42
N ASN A 95 -0.84 -11.20 7.27
CA ASN A 95 -1.61 -11.93 8.28
C ASN A 95 -2.14 -11.00 9.38
N SER A 96 -1.39 -9.95 9.74
CA SER A 96 -1.87 -8.95 10.70
C SER A 96 -3.14 -8.27 10.19
N LEU A 97 -3.14 -7.83 8.92
CA LEU A 97 -4.30 -7.21 8.30
C LEU A 97 -5.50 -8.17 8.26
N ALA A 98 -5.29 -9.41 7.82
CA ALA A 98 -6.35 -10.43 7.76
C ALA A 98 -6.97 -10.74 9.13
N LEU A 99 -6.17 -10.69 10.21
CA LEU A 99 -6.63 -10.95 11.57
C LEU A 99 -7.16 -9.70 12.28
N GLY A 100 -7.19 -8.53 11.63
CA GLY A 100 -7.59 -7.27 12.24
C GLY A 100 -6.58 -6.70 13.26
N LEU A 101 -5.33 -7.17 13.23
CA LEU A 101 -4.27 -6.68 14.09
C LEU A 101 -3.62 -5.43 13.51
N THR A 102 -3.55 -4.36 14.29
CA THR A 102 -3.07 -3.04 13.86
C THR A 102 -1.61 -2.80 14.26
N THR A 103 -0.73 -3.76 13.92
CA THR A 103 0.68 -3.82 14.40
C THR A 103 1.57 -2.66 13.96
N SER A 104 1.12 -1.86 12.99
CA SER A 104 1.77 -0.61 12.58
C SER A 104 0.72 0.34 11.99
N TRP A 105 1.07 1.62 11.82
CA TRP A 105 0.16 2.61 11.24
C TRP A 105 -0.38 2.19 9.87
N VAL A 106 0.46 1.70 8.95
CA VAL A 106 0.00 1.29 7.60
C VAL A 106 -0.96 0.10 7.63
N VAL A 107 -0.74 -0.86 8.54
CA VAL A 107 -1.63 -2.03 8.68
C VAL A 107 -2.97 -1.59 9.29
N GLY A 108 -2.93 -0.77 10.34
CA GLY A 108 -4.14 -0.26 10.97
C GLY A 108 -4.95 0.66 10.06
N TYR A 109 -4.28 1.51 9.28
CA TYR A 109 -4.95 2.36 8.30
C TYR A 109 -5.58 1.53 7.17
N ALA A 110 -4.89 0.50 6.67
CA ALA A 110 -5.48 -0.40 5.67
C ALA A 110 -6.73 -1.13 6.22
N ALA A 111 -6.70 -1.58 7.47
CA ALA A 111 -7.88 -2.18 8.12
C ALA A 111 -9.03 -1.17 8.25
N GLU A 112 -8.74 0.07 8.64
CA GLU A 112 -9.73 1.16 8.71
C GLU A 112 -10.30 1.51 7.32
N ALA A 113 -9.45 1.54 6.28
CA ALA A 113 -9.85 1.83 4.91
C ALA A 113 -10.84 0.79 4.37
N LEU A 114 -10.60 -0.51 4.65
CA LEU A 114 -11.57 -1.58 4.36
C LEU A 114 -12.91 -1.31 5.03
N GLY A 115 -12.91 -0.97 6.32
CA GLY A 115 -14.14 -0.64 7.05
C GLY A 115 -14.87 0.61 6.55
N LYS A 116 -14.17 1.52 5.87
CA LYS A 116 -14.73 2.73 5.24
C LYS A 116 -15.20 2.51 3.80
N GLY A 117 -14.99 1.32 3.23
CA GLY A 117 -15.27 1.06 1.83
C GLY A 117 -14.32 1.77 0.85
N ILE A 118 -13.16 2.22 1.32
CA ILE A 118 -12.10 2.73 0.44
C ILE A 118 -11.43 1.52 -0.23
N PRO A 119 -11.25 1.49 -1.57
CA PRO A 119 -10.57 0.41 -2.24
C PRO A 119 -9.17 0.15 -1.67
N VAL A 120 -8.93 -1.07 -1.18
CA VAL A 120 -7.62 -1.51 -0.67
C VAL A 120 -7.11 -2.67 -1.53
N LEU A 121 -5.98 -2.43 -2.19
CA LEU A 121 -5.26 -3.42 -2.96
C LEU A 121 -4.05 -3.90 -2.14
N VAL A 122 -3.89 -5.22 -2.06
CA VAL A 122 -2.88 -5.86 -1.21
C VAL A 122 -2.03 -6.77 -2.08
N MET A 123 -0.74 -6.46 -2.18
CA MET A 123 0.20 -7.16 -3.04
C MET A 123 1.30 -7.84 -2.19
N PRO A 124 1.11 -9.11 -1.81
CA PRO A 124 2.03 -9.82 -0.95
C PRO A 124 3.37 -10.13 -1.63
N CYS A 125 4.47 -9.81 -0.94
CA CYS A 125 5.83 -10.22 -1.31
C CYS A 125 6.30 -11.26 -0.30
N VAL A 126 6.08 -12.53 -0.61
CA VAL A 126 6.39 -13.67 0.26
C VAL A 126 7.15 -14.73 -0.52
N ASN A 127 8.09 -15.42 0.15
CA ASN A 127 8.79 -16.54 -0.47
C ASN A 127 7.86 -17.78 -0.57
N ALA A 128 8.28 -18.79 -1.34
CA ALA A 128 7.48 -19.99 -1.58
C ALA A 128 7.12 -20.75 -0.28
N ALA A 129 8.02 -20.78 0.71
CA ALA A 129 7.76 -21.45 1.99
C ALA A 129 6.64 -20.76 2.78
N LEU A 130 6.63 -19.42 2.81
CA LEU A 130 5.57 -18.63 3.46
C LEU A 130 4.27 -18.69 2.67
N ALA A 131 4.32 -18.72 1.34
CA ALA A 131 3.13 -18.92 0.50
C ALA A 131 2.50 -20.32 0.70
N ALA A 132 3.30 -21.34 0.97
CA ALA A 132 2.83 -22.69 1.27
C ALA A 132 2.29 -22.86 2.70
N HIS A 133 2.53 -21.89 3.59
CA HIS A 133 2.02 -21.95 4.96
C HIS A 133 0.48 -21.85 4.95
N PRO A 134 -0.26 -22.71 5.69
CA PRO A 134 -1.73 -22.76 5.63
C PRO A 134 -2.42 -21.44 5.99
N GLN A 135 -1.77 -20.63 6.83
CA GLN A 135 -2.26 -19.29 7.15
C GLN A 135 -2.34 -18.36 5.94
N PHE A 136 -1.46 -18.50 4.94
CA PHE A 136 -1.46 -17.62 3.77
C PHE A 136 -2.80 -17.70 3.02
N ALA A 137 -3.22 -18.92 2.65
CA ALA A 137 -4.49 -19.14 1.96
C ALA A 137 -5.70 -18.71 2.80
N ARG A 138 -5.66 -18.93 4.12
CA ARG A 138 -6.71 -18.43 5.05
C ARG A 138 -6.78 -16.91 5.05
N SER A 139 -5.63 -16.24 5.15
CA SER A 139 -5.56 -14.78 5.13
C SER A 139 -5.98 -14.20 3.78
N VAL A 140 -5.69 -14.84 2.66
CA VAL A 140 -6.23 -14.47 1.34
C VAL A 140 -7.76 -14.50 1.36
N ALA A 141 -8.36 -15.61 1.81
CA ALA A 141 -9.82 -15.74 1.88
C ALA A 141 -10.45 -14.67 2.79
N THR A 142 -9.90 -14.47 3.99
CA THR A 142 -10.40 -13.46 4.94
C THR A 142 -10.29 -12.04 4.39
N LEU A 143 -9.20 -11.71 3.68
CA LEU A 143 -9.05 -10.38 3.08
C LEU A 143 -10.03 -10.15 1.93
N HIS A 144 -10.32 -11.17 1.13
CA HIS A 144 -11.37 -11.08 0.12
C HIS A 144 -12.76 -10.89 0.75
N GLU A 145 -13.08 -11.62 1.82
CA GLU A 145 -14.33 -11.45 2.58
C GLU A 145 -14.44 -10.02 3.18
N ALA A 146 -13.31 -9.44 3.58
CA ALA A 146 -13.23 -8.06 4.07
C ALA A 146 -13.29 -7.00 2.95
N GLY A 147 -13.37 -7.39 1.67
CA GLY A 147 -13.47 -6.49 0.52
C GLY A 147 -12.13 -6.02 -0.06
N ALA A 148 -11.00 -6.61 0.34
CA ALA A 148 -9.70 -6.29 -0.23
C ALA A 148 -9.49 -6.94 -1.61
N HIS A 149 -8.78 -6.24 -2.48
CA HIS A 149 -8.28 -6.78 -3.74
C HIS A 149 -6.88 -7.38 -3.52
N VAL A 150 -6.82 -8.67 -3.23
CA VAL A 150 -5.54 -9.38 -3.07
C VAL A 150 -4.97 -9.72 -4.45
N LEU A 151 -3.79 -9.18 -4.76
CA LEU A 151 -3.10 -9.36 -6.05
C LEU A 151 -2.09 -10.52 -5.93
N LEU A 152 -2.32 -11.65 -6.62
CA LEU A 152 -1.47 -12.84 -6.55
C LEU A 152 -0.92 -13.23 -7.93
N GLY A 153 0.13 -14.06 -7.98
CA GLY A 153 0.66 -14.63 -9.23
C GLY A 153 1.34 -13.59 -10.13
N GLU A 154 1.08 -13.65 -11.43
CA GLU A 154 1.57 -12.68 -12.43
C GLU A 154 1.15 -11.24 -12.11
N GLU A 155 0.11 -11.06 -11.31
CA GLU A 155 -0.38 -9.77 -10.86
C GLU A 155 0.22 -9.30 -9.53
N GLY A 156 0.96 -10.13 -8.76
CA GLY A 156 1.32 -9.70 -7.40
C GLY A 156 2.29 -10.48 -6.52
N THR A 157 2.79 -11.66 -6.88
CA THR A 157 3.77 -12.39 -6.03
C THR A 157 5.14 -12.46 -6.68
N GLY A 158 6.10 -11.70 -6.14
CA GLY A 158 7.51 -11.90 -6.45
C GLY A 158 8.03 -13.12 -5.68
N ASP A 159 8.34 -14.21 -6.38
CA ASP A 159 9.01 -15.39 -5.82
C ASP A 159 10.53 -15.19 -5.61
N GLY A 160 11.03 -13.97 -5.88
CA GLY A 160 12.44 -13.62 -5.88
C GLY A 160 13.18 -13.91 -7.18
N SER A 161 12.54 -14.58 -8.16
CA SER A 161 13.12 -14.87 -9.48
C SER A 161 12.85 -13.78 -10.53
N ARG A 162 11.85 -12.92 -10.27
CA ARG A 162 11.46 -11.80 -11.14
C ARG A 162 11.39 -10.49 -10.37
N PRO A 163 11.62 -9.34 -11.03
CA PRO A 163 11.36 -8.03 -10.44
C PRO A 163 9.92 -7.94 -9.90
N PHE A 164 9.75 -7.26 -8.76
CA PHE A 164 8.43 -7.08 -8.17
C PHE A 164 7.54 -6.23 -9.09
N PRO A 165 6.32 -6.69 -9.47
CA PRO A 165 5.55 -6.07 -10.54
C PRO A 165 4.74 -4.85 -10.06
N TRP A 166 5.41 -3.79 -9.62
CA TRP A 166 4.81 -2.52 -9.18
C TRP A 166 3.75 -1.98 -10.16
N GLU A 167 4.06 -2.06 -11.44
CA GLU A 167 3.19 -1.63 -12.53
C GLU A 167 1.86 -2.41 -12.58
N ALA A 168 1.83 -3.68 -12.20
CA ALA A 168 0.58 -4.44 -12.09
C ALA A 168 -0.30 -3.89 -10.93
N GLY A 169 0.33 -3.55 -9.80
CA GLY A 169 -0.35 -2.91 -8.67
C GLY A 169 -0.92 -1.54 -9.05
N LEU A 170 -0.15 -0.69 -9.75
CA LEU A 170 -0.62 0.62 -10.21
C LEU A 170 -1.77 0.47 -11.22
N ARG A 171 -1.68 -0.42 -12.22
CA ARG A 171 -2.82 -0.70 -13.11
C ARG A 171 -4.07 -1.21 -12.39
N ALA A 172 -3.90 -1.94 -11.28
CA ALA A 172 -5.03 -2.38 -10.48
C ALA A 172 -5.67 -1.20 -9.74
N VAL A 173 -4.88 -0.24 -9.25
CA VAL A 173 -5.38 1.03 -8.69
C VAL A 173 -6.16 1.81 -9.75
N GLU A 174 -5.62 1.95 -10.96
CA GLU A 174 -6.27 2.64 -12.08
C GLU A 174 -7.67 2.09 -12.38
N ARG A 175 -7.79 0.76 -12.41
CA ARG A 175 -9.07 0.07 -12.61
C ARG A 175 -10.10 0.40 -11.53
N VAL A 176 -9.72 0.42 -10.24
CA VAL A 176 -10.67 0.74 -9.16
C VAL A 176 -11.02 2.22 -9.09
N LEU A 177 -10.16 3.10 -9.61
CA LEU A 177 -10.43 4.52 -9.77
C LEU A 177 -11.32 4.83 -11.00
N GLY A 178 -11.63 3.83 -11.83
CA GLY A 178 -12.48 3.98 -13.01
C GLY A 178 -11.82 4.77 -14.14
N ARG A 179 -10.50 4.64 -14.30
CA ARG A 179 -9.69 5.33 -15.32
C ARG A 179 -9.09 4.37 -16.32
#